data_AF-A0A926YYG0-F1
#
_entry.id   AF-A0A926YYG0-F1
#
_cell.length_a   1.000
_cell.length_b   1.000
_cell.length_c   1.000
_cell.angle_alpha   90.00
_cell.angle_beta   90.00
_cell.angle_gamma   90.00
#
_symmetry.space_group_name_H-M   'P 1'
#
loop_
_entity.id
_entity.type
_entity.pdbx_description
1 polymer ?
#
loop_
_entity_poly.entity_id
_entity_poly.type
_entity_poly.pdbx_seq_one_letter_code
_entity_poly.pdbx_strand_id
1 'polypeptide(L)' 'MRNFKVIVEKHPDNYVAYPLGLKGVVVGEGDTYEEALADVKSAIQFHIETFGKAVLLSTQ' A
#
# COMPACT_ATOMS: atom_id res chain seq x y z
N MET A 1 12.65 11.43 -2.15
CA MET A 1 11.53 10.74 -1.46
C MET A 1 10.42 10.58 -2.49
N ARG A 2 9.92 9.36 -2.72
CA ARG A 2 8.74 9.13 -3.58
C ARG A 2 7.52 9.11 -2.66
N ASN A 3 6.58 10.02 -2.89
CA ASN A 3 5.32 10.06 -2.17
C ASN A 3 4.34 9.16 -2.91
N PHE A 4 3.85 8.12 -2.25
CA PHE A 4 2.76 7.28 -2.74
C PHE A 4 1.45 7.76 -2.11
N LYS A 5 0.39 7.83 -2.91
CA LYS A 5 -0.95 8.10 -2.37
C LYS A 5 -1.52 6.77 -1.88
N VAL A 6 -1.93 6.71 -0.63
CA VAL A 6 -2.66 5.57 -0.07
C VAL A 6 -4.09 6.02 0.17
N ILE A 7 -5.05 5.23 -0.30
CA ILE A 7 -6.45 5.38 0.05
C ILE A 7 -6.74 4.44 1.21
N VAL A 8 -7.41 4.96 2.24
CA VAL A 8 -7.95 4.15 3.33
C VAL A 8 -9.47 4.24 3.26
N GLU A 9 -10.11 3.12 2.97
CA GLU A 9 -11.55 2.97 2.99
C GLU A 9 -11.97 2.40 4.34
N LYS A 10 -12.95 3.07 4.97
CA LYS A 10 -13.58 2.57 6.18
C LYS A 10 -14.78 1.71 5.79
N HIS A 11 -14.66 0.41 6.01
CA HIS A 11 -15.77 -0.52 5.92
C HIS A 11 -16.46 -0.64 7.30
N PRO A 12 -17.73 -1.09 7.34
CA PRO A 12 -18.43 -1.33 8.60
C PRO A 12 -17.75 -2.39 9.48
N ASP A 13 -17.02 -3.33 8.87
CA ASP A 13 -16.35 -4.44 9.55
C ASP A 13 -14.87 -4.19 9.84
N ASN A 14 -14.17 -3.37 9.02
CA ASN A 14 -12.74 -3.10 9.15
C ASN A 14 -12.29 -1.85 8.34
N TYR A 15 -11.00 -1.54 8.38
CA TYR A 15 -10.35 -0.55 7.51
C TYR A 15 -9.52 -1.27 6.46
N VAL A 16 -9.67 -0.83 5.21
CA VAL A 16 -8.92 -1.37 4.08
C VAL A 16 -8.09 -0.24 3.49
N ALA A 17 -6.80 -0.48 3.31
CA ALA A 17 -5.87 0.49 2.76
C ALA A 17 -5.20 -0.04 1.49
N TYR A 18 -5.06 0.80 0.47
CA TYR A 18 -4.40 0.44 -0.79
C TYR A 18 -3.65 1.63 -1.43
N PRO A 19 -2.44 1.41 -1.96
CA PRO A 19 -1.66 2.43 -2.62
C PRO A 19 -2.07 2.60 -4.09
N LEU A 20 -2.18 3.85 -4.52
CA LEU A 20 -2.34 4.24 -5.91
C LEU A 20 -0.97 4.54 -6.55
N GLY A 21 -0.81 4.09 -7.80
CA GLY A 21 0.40 4.37 -8.60
C GLY A 21 1.54 3.37 -8.42
N LEU A 22 1.29 2.25 -7.74
CA LEU A 22 2.19 1.09 -7.70
C LEU A 22 1.61 -0.03 -8.57
N LYS A 23 2.46 -0.63 -9.44
CA LYS A 23 2.09 -1.82 -10.21
C LYS A 23 2.29 -3.03 -9.30
N GLY A 24 1.23 -3.46 -8.65
CA GLY A 24 1.27 -4.56 -7.68
C GLY A 24 0.08 -4.47 -6.74
N VAL A 25 -0.53 -5.60 -6.41
CA VAL A 25 -1.68 -5.68 -5.51
C VAL A 25 -1.17 -5.63 -4.07
N VAL A 26 -0.78 -4.44 -3.61
CA VAL A 26 -0.48 -4.21 -2.19
C VAL A 26 -1.77 -3.74 -1.53
N VAL A 27 -2.29 -4.52 -0.60
CA VAL A 27 -3.46 -4.18 0.20
C VAL A 27 -3.14 -4.47 1.66
N GLY A 28 -3.61 -3.63 2.56
CA GLY A 28 -3.55 -3.86 3.99
C GLY A 28 -4.96 -3.75 4.56
N GLU A 29 -5.25 -4.59 5.54
CA GLU A 29 -6.50 -4.55 6.28
C GLU A 29 -6.20 -4.45 7.77
N GLY A 30 -7.11 -3.86 8.54
CA GLY A 30 -7.00 -3.82 9.98
C GLY A 30 -8.28 -3.36 10.63
N ASP A 31 -8.49 -3.71 11.89
CA ASP A 31 -9.65 -3.29 12.67
C ASP A 31 -9.64 -1.79 12.95
N THR A 32 -8.46 -1.16 12.90
CA THR A 32 -8.26 0.27 13.09
C THR A 32 -7.55 0.95 11.91
N TYR A 33 -7.77 2.26 11.79
CA TYR A 33 -7.08 3.08 10.78
C TYR A 33 -5.56 2.96 10.88
N GLU A 34 -5.02 2.97 12.10
CA GLU A 34 -3.57 2.88 12.32
C GLU A 34 -3.01 1.52 11.92
N GLU A 35 -3.72 0.43 12.20
CA GLU A 35 -3.34 -0.91 11.77
C GLU A 35 -3.32 -1.04 10.26
N ALA A 36 -4.39 -0.66 9.57
CA ALA A 36 -4.44 -0.72 8.10
C ALA A 36 -3.32 0.10 7.44
N LEU A 37 -2.96 1.25 8.04
CA LEU A 37 -1.88 2.11 7.56
C LEU A 37 -0.50 1.53 7.83
N ALA A 38 -0.29 0.94 9.01
CA ALA A 38 0.95 0.24 9.35
C ALA A 38 1.17 -0.98 8.44
N ASP A 39 0.10 -1.72 8.16
CA ASP A 39 0.12 -2.92 7.34
C ASP A 39 0.47 -2.58 5.87
N VAL A 40 -0.22 -1.59 5.29
CA VAL A 40 0.13 -1.07 3.95
C VAL A 40 1.55 -0.54 3.89
N LYS A 41 2.02 0.15 4.91
CA LYS A 41 3.38 0.74 4.91
C LYS A 41 4.45 -0.35 4.85
N SER A 42 4.30 -1.40 5.65
CA SER A 42 5.17 -2.58 5.63
C SER A 42 5.06 -3.31 4.30
N ALA A 43 3.85 -3.48 3.78
CA ALA A 43 3.62 -4.17 2.52
C ALA A 43 4.23 -3.42 1.34
N ILE A 44 4.15 -2.08 1.27
CA ILE A 44 4.83 -1.26 0.25
C ILE A 44 6.35 -1.47 0.32
N GLN A 45 6.92 -1.43 1.52
CA GLN A 45 8.35 -1.60 1.71
C GLN A 45 8.80 -3.00 1.25
N PHE A 46 8.09 -4.04 1.71
CA PHE A 46 8.37 -5.42 1.33
C PHE A 46 8.22 -5.65 -0.18
N HIS A 47 7.23 -5.01 -0.81
CA HIS A 47 7.01 -5.12 -2.24
C HIS A 47 8.15 -4.50 -3.05
N ILE A 48 8.71 -3.37 -2.59
CA ILE A 48 9.87 -2.72 -3.21
C ILE A 48 11.14 -3.55 -2.97
N GLU A 49 11.32 -4.12 -1.78
CA GLU A 49 12.49 -4.97 -1.49
C GLU A 49 12.44 -6.30 -2.26
N THR A 50 11.25 -6.91 -2.38
CA THR A 50 11.04 -8.21 -3.03
C THR A 50 11.02 -8.11 -4.56
N PHE A 51 10.26 -7.16 -5.12
CA PHE A 51 10.09 -7.02 -6.57
C PHE A 51 11.01 -5.95 -7.19
N GLY A 52 11.72 -5.18 -6.36
CA GLY A 52 12.68 -4.18 -6.82
C GLY A 52 12.04 -2.99 -7.53
N LYS A 53 12.82 -2.28 -8.34
CA LYS A 53 12.33 -1.11 -9.12
C LYS A 53 11.39 -1.48 -10.28
N ALA A 54 11.14 -2.77 -10.53
CA ALA A 54 10.31 -3.22 -11.64
C ALA A 54 8.80 -2.94 -11.42
N VAL A 55 8.36 -2.86 -10.17
CA VAL A 55 6.98 -2.52 -9.78
C VAL A 55 6.71 -1.01 -9.80
N LEU A 56 7.77 -0.21 -9.82
CA LEU A 56 7.66 1.21 -10.11
C LEU A 56 7.43 1.32 -11.61
N LEU A 57 6.20 1.70 -12.00
CA LEU A 57 5.88 2.12 -13.36
C LEU A 57 6.80 3.29 -13.74
N SER A 58 7.99 2.98 -14.24
CA SER A 58 8.76 3.91 -15.05
C SER A 58 8.04 3.94 -16.38
N THR A 59 7.08 4.85 -16.52
CA THR A 59 6.75 5.38 -17.84
C THR A 59 8.01 6.11 -18.29
N GLN A 60 8.70 5.49 -19.24
CA GLN A 60 9.85 6.04 -19.95
C GLN A 60 9.36 7.09 -20.95
#